data_AF-A0AAN7Z417-F1
#
_entry.id   AF-A0AAN7Z417-F1
#
_cell.length_a   1.000
_cell.length_b   1.000
_cell.length_c   1.000
_cell.angle_alpha   90.00
_cell.angle_beta   90.00
_cell.angle_gamma   90.00
#
_symmetry.space_group_name_H-M   'P 1'
#
loop_
_entity.id
_entity.type
_entity.pdbx_description
1 polymer ?
#
loop_
_entity_poly.entity_id
_entity_poly.type
_entity_poly.pdbx_seq_one_letter_code
_entity_poly.pdbx_strand_id
1 'polypeptide(L)'
;MPNIQDPLLGAFQFKSNHNVLNSVLAGFGTLLIYIVYYFSSDQINLSELTHDGIIKQYVYYGLILTACFVSPITVSLMSEKYTMVASSLVITLVFFLNYFNITLFSMIIKIISLFTIEILWTAVIAFLIVLSNRSNISLNFGIFFSIFGLYLGFYSIYLNLNTNLLYLTIFIIFIGLAIMIYLMLDGNNNQEIQEIEIENNNGSGILTSINIIGSPRFYYVIPSLFYLGFSNFFLKLVLELISLKATTPSINYYNLIEIYSISFSLMSFIWGCMILYKNKTSSIVNEKPIVVVSIVGFIGIIASLICLVISYNQDKYINGNNWSIYLSIILFALVDSILTIQIYCSLGSLFENKALSIVASIRIIQYIGSLFGYTLITWISSSFIVGFYLLVSLLLLACFTLYTHLYNNEN
;
A
#
# COMPACT_ATOMS: atom_id res chain seq x y z
N MET A 1 -45.09 -3.25 -0.77
CA MET A 1 -44.53 -2.97 0.56
C MET A 1 -43.39 -3.95 0.81
N PRO A 2 -42.21 -3.48 1.24
CA PRO A 2 -40.99 -4.28 1.31
C PRO A 2 -41.00 -5.16 2.57
N ASN A 3 -40.63 -6.42 2.43
CA ASN A 3 -40.25 -7.24 3.59
C ASN A 3 -38.78 -6.92 3.92
N ILE A 4 -38.62 -5.94 4.80
CA ILE A 4 -37.38 -5.63 5.51
C ILE A 4 -37.26 -6.67 6.62
N GLN A 5 -36.52 -7.76 6.38
CA GLN A 5 -35.94 -8.62 7.40
C GLN A 5 -35.10 -9.73 6.73
N ASP A 6 -34.06 -9.34 6.00
CA ASP A 6 -32.91 -10.23 5.87
C ASP A 6 -31.93 -9.86 6.98
N PRO A 7 -31.72 -10.71 7.99
CA PRO A 7 -30.70 -10.47 8.98
C PRO A 7 -29.37 -10.41 8.24
N LEU A 8 -28.50 -9.48 8.66
CA LEU A 8 -27.16 -9.16 8.14
C LEU A 8 -26.18 -10.35 7.95
N LEU A 9 -26.63 -11.60 8.11
CA LEU A 9 -25.88 -12.85 8.05
C LEU A 9 -26.63 -14.00 7.32
N GLY A 10 -27.78 -13.76 6.67
CA GLY A 10 -28.57 -14.82 6.02
C GLY A 10 -28.43 -14.87 4.49
N ALA A 11 -28.01 -16.02 3.97
CA ALA A 11 -28.04 -16.41 2.54
C ALA A 11 -27.03 -15.74 1.59
N PHE A 12 -25.77 -15.63 2.01
CA PHE A 12 -24.68 -15.53 1.03
C PHE A 12 -24.49 -16.89 0.34
N GLN A 13 -24.72 -16.91 -0.97
CA GLN A 13 -24.31 -18.00 -1.87
C GLN A 13 -22.92 -18.49 -1.46
N PHE A 14 -22.74 -19.78 -1.22
CA PHE A 14 -21.49 -20.36 -0.69
C PHE A 14 -20.21 -19.75 -1.32
N LYS A 15 -20.21 -19.47 -2.63
CA LYS A 15 -19.11 -18.78 -3.35
C LYS A 15 -18.70 -17.41 -2.79
N SER A 16 -19.60 -16.56 -2.30
CA SER A 16 -19.23 -15.21 -1.82
C SER A 16 -18.59 -15.20 -0.43
N ASN A 17 -18.86 -16.20 0.41
CA ASN A 17 -18.22 -16.34 1.73
C ASN A 17 -16.75 -16.74 1.60
N HIS A 18 -16.39 -17.51 0.57
CA HIS A 18 -15.00 -17.85 0.26
C HIS A 18 -14.18 -16.60 -0.10
N ASN A 19 -14.76 -15.62 -0.80
CA ASN A 19 -13.98 -14.47 -1.28
C ASN A 19 -13.60 -13.50 -0.15
N VAL A 20 -14.52 -13.26 0.78
CA VAL A 20 -14.26 -12.45 1.97
C VAL A 20 -13.23 -13.12 2.86
N LEU A 21 -13.39 -14.43 3.11
CA LEU A 21 -12.43 -15.21 3.89
C LEU A 21 -11.04 -15.19 3.25
N ASN A 22 -10.92 -15.37 1.94
CA ASN A 22 -9.65 -15.31 1.23
C ASN A 22 -9.00 -13.92 1.32
N SER A 23 -9.80 -12.84 1.35
CA SER A 23 -9.28 -11.48 1.56
C SER A 23 -8.76 -11.28 2.99
N VAL A 24 -9.44 -11.84 3.99
CA VAL A 24 -8.98 -11.86 5.38
C VAL A 24 -7.68 -12.64 5.51
N LEU A 25 -7.63 -13.86 4.97
CA LEU A 25 -6.46 -14.73 5.01
C LEU A 25 -5.27 -14.09 4.27
N ALA A 26 -5.47 -13.57 3.06
CA ALA A 26 -4.42 -12.86 2.32
C ALA A 26 -3.92 -11.63 3.09
N GLY A 27 -4.82 -10.86 3.71
CA GLY A 27 -4.47 -9.72 4.57
C GLY A 27 -3.62 -10.12 5.77
N PHE A 28 -4.04 -11.15 6.51
CA PHE A 28 -3.30 -11.64 7.68
C PHE A 28 -1.95 -12.25 7.33
N GLY A 29 -1.88 -13.09 6.30
CA GLY A 29 -0.61 -13.67 5.84
C GLY A 29 0.38 -12.58 5.42
N THR A 30 -0.11 -11.58 4.68
CA THR A 30 0.74 -10.46 4.22
C THR A 30 1.18 -9.57 5.36
N LEU A 31 0.30 -9.27 6.33
CA LEU A 31 0.66 -8.55 7.55
C LEU A 31 1.82 -9.24 8.28
N LEU A 32 1.71 -10.54 8.54
CA LEU A 32 2.73 -11.29 9.30
C LEU A 32 4.09 -11.27 8.59
N ILE A 33 4.10 -11.49 7.27
CA ILE A 33 5.34 -11.47 6.48
C ILE A 33 5.93 -10.07 6.39
N TYR A 34 5.11 -9.02 6.25
CA TYR A 34 5.60 -7.65 6.23
C TYR A 34 6.18 -7.22 7.58
N ILE A 35 5.61 -7.67 8.70
CA ILE A 35 6.21 -7.45 10.03
C ILE A 35 7.60 -8.09 10.05
N VAL A 36 7.72 -9.37 9.68
CA VAL A 36 9.01 -10.06 9.66
C VAL A 36 9.99 -9.34 8.75
N TYR A 37 9.61 -9.00 7.52
CA TYR A 37 10.45 -8.27 6.58
C TYR A 37 10.91 -6.92 7.14
N TYR A 38 9.98 -6.08 7.60
CA TYR A 38 10.28 -4.71 8.02
C TYR A 38 11.13 -4.64 9.29
N PHE A 39 10.96 -5.58 10.22
CA PHE A 39 11.63 -5.60 11.52
C PHE A 39 12.83 -6.55 11.60
N SER A 40 13.17 -7.25 10.51
CA SER A 40 14.37 -8.09 10.44
C SER A 40 15.36 -7.67 9.37
N SER A 41 14.91 -6.89 8.38
CA SER A 41 15.84 -6.23 7.49
C SER A 41 16.34 -4.97 8.18
N ASP A 42 17.66 -4.81 8.24
CA ASP A 42 18.28 -3.49 8.28
C ASP A 42 17.90 -2.81 6.96
N GLN A 43 16.63 -2.37 6.86
CA GLN A 43 16.19 -1.52 5.79
C GLN A 43 17.13 -0.34 5.86
N ILE A 44 17.89 -0.22 4.78
CA ILE A 44 18.95 0.75 4.57
C ILE A 44 18.56 2.01 5.35
N ASN A 45 19.42 2.49 6.24
CA ASN A 45 19.30 3.80 6.87
C ASN A 45 19.23 4.86 5.74
N LEU A 46 18.04 5.00 5.16
CA LEU A 46 17.72 5.72 3.91
C LEU A 46 17.43 7.20 4.19
N SER A 47 17.50 7.60 5.47
CA SER A 47 17.32 8.99 5.91
C SER A 47 18.65 9.75 6.04
N GLU A 48 19.79 9.17 5.66
CA GLU A 48 21.03 9.93 5.59
C GLU A 48 21.01 10.90 4.40
N LEU A 49 20.80 12.19 4.67
CA LEU A 49 21.02 13.30 3.74
C LEU A 49 22.52 13.53 3.44
N THR A 50 23.32 12.48 3.47
CA THR A 50 24.73 12.48 3.07
C THR A 50 24.82 12.21 1.57
N HIS A 51 25.91 12.63 0.92
CA HIS A 51 26.10 12.35 -0.52
C HIS A 51 26.01 10.83 -0.82
N ASP A 52 26.56 10.01 0.08
CA ASP A 52 26.50 8.55 0.00
C ASP A 52 25.08 8.01 0.22
N GLY A 53 24.31 8.60 1.13
CA GLY A 53 22.90 8.28 1.34
C GLY A 53 22.04 8.58 0.11
N ILE A 54 22.33 9.68 -0.60
CA ILE A 54 21.66 10.04 -1.85
C ILE A 54 21.85 8.99 -2.94
N ILE A 55 23.09 8.56 -3.16
CA ILE A 55 23.38 7.52 -4.16
C ILE A 55 22.70 6.20 -3.77
N LYS A 56 22.74 5.81 -2.49
CA LYS A 56 22.06 4.59 -2.00
C LYS A 56 20.55 4.63 -2.25
N GLN A 57 19.90 5.79 -2.08
CA GLN A 57 18.46 5.93 -2.33
C GLN A 57 18.11 5.77 -3.81
N TYR A 58 18.88 6.35 -4.73
CA TYR A 58 18.65 6.18 -6.16
C TYR A 58 18.82 4.73 -6.59
N VAL A 59 19.85 4.04 -6.08
CA VAL A 59 20.04 2.60 -6.32
C VAL A 59 18.85 1.80 -5.78
N TYR A 60 18.37 2.12 -4.58
CA TYR A 60 17.21 1.47 -3.96
C TYR A 60 15.94 1.61 -4.83
N TYR A 61 15.59 2.83 -5.24
CA TYR A 61 14.41 3.04 -6.11
C TYR A 61 14.59 2.44 -7.50
N GLY A 62 15.82 2.47 -8.06
CA GLY A 62 16.12 1.81 -9.32
C GLY A 62 15.89 0.29 -9.25
N LEU A 63 16.37 -0.36 -8.18
CA LEU A 63 16.16 -1.78 -7.94
C LEU A 63 14.68 -2.12 -7.75
N ILE A 64 13.95 -1.32 -6.97
CA ILE A 64 12.51 -1.51 -6.78
C ILE A 64 11.76 -1.38 -8.10
N LEU A 65 12.07 -0.37 -8.92
CA LEU A 65 11.44 -0.21 -10.23
C LEU A 65 11.72 -1.42 -11.13
N THR A 66 12.95 -1.95 -11.12
CA THR A 66 13.25 -3.19 -11.84
C THR A 66 12.47 -4.38 -11.30
N ALA A 67 12.28 -4.48 -9.99
CA ALA A 67 11.48 -5.52 -9.37
C ALA A 67 10.00 -5.45 -9.79
N CYS A 68 9.43 -4.25 -9.95
CA CYS A 68 8.06 -4.09 -10.47
C CYS A 68 7.89 -4.58 -11.92
N PHE A 69 8.94 -4.55 -12.74
CA PHE A 69 8.89 -5.12 -14.10
C PHE A 69 9.04 -6.64 -14.12
N VAL A 70 9.80 -7.18 -13.16
CA VAL A 70 10.05 -8.63 -13.05
C VAL A 70 8.92 -9.35 -12.33
N SER A 71 8.18 -8.66 -11.45
CA SER A 71 7.15 -9.28 -10.63
C SER A 71 6.00 -9.92 -11.43
N PRO A 72 5.42 -9.31 -12.49
CA PRO A 72 4.36 -9.96 -13.27
C PRO A 72 4.82 -11.23 -13.95
N ILE A 73 6.06 -11.23 -14.46
CA ILE A 73 6.66 -12.41 -15.11
C ILE A 73 6.82 -13.54 -14.09
N THR A 74 7.35 -13.23 -12.91
CA THR A 74 7.59 -14.24 -11.88
C THR A 74 6.27 -14.85 -11.39
N VAL A 75 5.27 -13.99 -11.12
CA VAL A 75 3.97 -14.44 -10.62
C VAL A 75 3.22 -15.25 -11.68
N SER A 76 3.26 -14.86 -12.95
CA SER A 76 2.60 -15.63 -14.03
C SER A 76 3.20 -17.03 -14.23
N LEU A 77 4.50 -17.22 -13.96
CA LEU A 77 5.14 -18.53 -14.07
C LEU A 77 4.78 -19.49 -12.92
N MET A 78 4.57 -18.97 -11.71
CA MET A 78 4.35 -19.80 -10.52
C MET A 78 2.91 -19.80 -10.02
N SER A 79 2.02 -18.95 -10.55
CA SER A 79 0.71 -18.56 -10.00
C SER A 79 0.79 -17.77 -8.68
N GLU A 80 -0.26 -17.01 -8.33
CA GLU A 80 -0.19 -16.08 -7.19
C GLU A 80 0.00 -16.83 -5.87
N LYS A 81 -0.75 -17.91 -5.66
CA LYS A 81 -0.72 -18.68 -4.39
C LYS A 81 0.68 -19.22 -4.11
N TYR A 82 1.30 -19.91 -5.07
CA TYR A 82 2.63 -20.45 -4.86
C TYR A 82 3.69 -19.35 -4.81
N THR A 83 3.50 -18.24 -5.52
CA THR A 83 4.40 -17.08 -5.42
C THR A 83 4.36 -16.46 -4.02
N MET A 84 3.20 -16.39 -3.37
CA MET A 84 3.10 -15.93 -1.98
C MET A 84 3.88 -16.86 -1.04
N VAL A 85 3.72 -18.18 -1.17
CA VAL A 85 4.45 -19.17 -0.36
C VAL A 85 5.96 -19.10 -0.62
N ALA A 86 6.37 -19.05 -1.89
CA ALA A 86 7.79 -18.95 -2.26
C ALA A 86 8.42 -17.67 -1.72
N SER A 87 7.70 -16.54 -1.79
CA SER A 87 8.17 -15.26 -1.25
C SER A 87 8.35 -15.32 0.28
N SER A 88 7.41 -15.96 1.00
CA SER A 88 7.55 -16.19 2.44
C SER A 88 8.78 -17.03 2.79
N LEU A 89 9.08 -18.07 2.00
CA LEU A 89 10.28 -18.90 2.18
C LEU A 89 11.57 -18.11 1.94
N VAL A 90 11.60 -17.25 0.91
CA VAL A 90 12.76 -16.38 0.66
C VAL A 90 12.93 -15.38 1.81
N ILE A 91 11.84 -14.76 2.30
CA ILE A 91 11.89 -13.85 3.46
C ILE A 91 12.36 -14.59 4.72
N THR A 92 11.99 -15.87 4.89
CA THR A 92 12.49 -16.72 5.98
C THR A 92 14.00 -16.88 5.91
N LEU A 93 14.53 -17.13 4.72
CA LEU A 93 15.97 -17.24 4.50
C LEU A 93 16.68 -15.91 4.78
N VAL A 94 16.13 -14.79 4.29
CA VAL A 94 16.65 -13.44 4.60
C VAL A 94 16.66 -13.17 6.11
N PHE A 95 15.57 -13.52 6.81
CA PHE A 95 15.43 -13.38 8.25
C PHE A 95 16.54 -14.14 9.00
N PHE A 96 16.76 -15.41 8.69
CA PHE A 96 17.81 -16.20 9.35
C PHE A 96 19.21 -15.67 9.06
N LEU A 97 19.50 -15.26 7.82
CA LEU A 97 20.80 -14.70 7.46
C LEU A 97 21.09 -13.41 8.23
N ASN A 98 20.08 -12.54 8.39
CA ASN A 98 20.21 -11.32 9.19
C ASN A 98 20.32 -11.64 10.69
N TYR A 99 19.50 -12.55 11.22
CA TYR A 99 19.53 -12.93 12.63
C TYR A 99 20.90 -13.48 13.07
N PHE A 100 21.53 -14.30 12.22
CA PHE A 100 22.87 -14.84 12.47
C PHE A 100 24.01 -13.89 12.05
N ASN A 101 23.71 -12.66 11.63
CA ASN A 101 24.68 -11.66 11.18
C ASN A 101 25.63 -12.18 10.08
N ILE A 102 25.13 -12.98 9.14
CA ILE A 102 25.94 -13.53 8.04
C ILE A 102 26.18 -12.43 7.00
N THR A 103 27.31 -11.74 7.09
CA THR A 103 27.62 -10.54 6.30
C THR A 103 28.13 -10.83 4.88
N LEU A 104 28.62 -12.05 4.63
CA LEU A 104 29.28 -12.44 3.37
C LEU A 104 28.39 -12.23 2.12
N PHE A 105 27.06 -12.28 2.29
CA PHE A 105 26.08 -12.09 1.22
C PHE A 105 25.15 -10.89 1.46
N SER A 106 25.48 -9.98 2.39
CA SER A 106 24.58 -8.92 2.86
C SER A 106 23.98 -8.05 1.74
N MET A 107 24.76 -7.69 0.72
CA MET A 107 24.25 -6.90 -0.42
C MET A 107 23.29 -7.70 -1.31
N ILE A 108 23.63 -8.96 -1.59
CA ILE A 108 22.80 -9.87 -2.40
C ILE A 108 21.47 -10.13 -1.68
N ILE A 109 21.52 -10.37 -0.37
CA ILE A 109 20.33 -10.55 0.48
C ILE A 109 19.41 -9.32 0.41
N LYS A 110 19.97 -8.11 0.50
CA LYS A 110 19.21 -6.86 0.38
C LYS A 110 18.56 -6.69 -0.99
N ILE A 111 19.26 -7.02 -2.08
CA ILE A 111 18.68 -6.97 -3.42
C ILE A 111 17.55 -7.99 -3.54
N ILE A 112 17.79 -9.25 -3.15
CA ILE A 112 16.79 -10.31 -3.18
C ILE A 112 15.56 -9.90 -2.38
N SER A 113 15.73 -9.33 -1.19
CA SER A 113 14.60 -8.93 -0.34
C SER A 113 13.71 -7.86 -0.98
N LEU A 114 14.29 -6.92 -1.74
CA LEU A 114 13.51 -5.91 -2.50
C LEU A 114 12.72 -6.54 -3.64
N PHE A 115 13.30 -7.50 -4.34
CA PHE A 115 12.58 -8.22 -5.38
C PHE A 115 11.46 -9.07 -4.78
N THR A 116 11.74 -9.80 -3.70
CA THR A 116 10.78 -10.68 -3.04
C THR A 116 9.57 -9.91 -2.53
N ILE A 117 9.75 -8.73 -1.93
CA ILE A 117 8.61 -7.97 -1.39
C ILE A 117 7.71 -7.43 -2.51
N GLU A 118 8.27 -7.00 -3.64
CA GLU A 118 7.47 -6.56 -4.79
C GLU A 118 6.78 -7.72 -5.52
N ILE A 119 7.44 -8.87 -5.61
CA ILE A 119 6.85 -10.11 -6.13
C ILE A 119 5.66 -10.54 -5.25
N LEU A 120 5.84 -10.54 -3.92
CA LEU A 120 4.79 -10.85 -2.96
C LEU A 120 3.61 -9.88 -3.11
N TRP A 121 3.88 -8.57 -3.14
CA TRP A 121 2.83 -7.55 -3.31
C TRP A 121 2.03 -7.77 -4.60
N THR A 122 2.74 -8.03 -5.70
CA THR A 122 2.13 -8.27 -7.01
C THR A 122 1.23 -9.51 -6.97
N ALA A 123 1.70 -10.60 -6.37
CA ALA A 123 0.92 -11.82 -6.20
C ALA A 123 -0.35 -11.59 -5.38
N VAL A 124 -0.23 -10.95 -4.20
CA VAL A 124 -1.36 -10.74 -3.27
C VAL A 124 -2.44 -9.89 -3.90
N ILE A 125 -2.06 -8.76 -4.51
CA ILE A 125 -3.05 -7.86 -5.10
C ILE A 125 -3.68 -8.47 -6.36
N ALA A 126 -2.89 -9.13 -7.22
CA ALA A 126 -3.44 -9.79 -8.38
C ALA A 126 -4.43 -10.90 -7.99
N PHE A 127 -4.10 -11.68 -6.95
CA PHE A 127 -4.99 -12.67 -6.38
C PHE A 127 -6.33 -12.05 -5.93
N LEU A 128 -6.28 -10.89 -5.24
CA LEU A 128 -7.49 -10.18 -4.83
C LEU A 128 -8.31 -9.67 -6.02
N ILE A 129 -7.68 -9.19 -7.09
CA ILE A 129 -8.38 -8.74 -8.31
C ILE A 129 -9.09 -9.94 -8.95
N VAL A 130 -8.38 -11.05 -9.19
CA VAL A 130 -8.90 -12.23 -9.87
C VAL A 130 -10.03 -12.90 -9.09
N LEU A 131 -9.93 -12.91 -7.76
CA LEU A 131 -10.95 -13.47 -6.87
C LEU A 131 -12.15 -12.53 -6.66
N SER A 132 -12.04 -11.25 -7.02
CA SER A 132 -13.10 -10.28 -6.83
C SER A 132 -13.99 -10.17 -8.07
N ASN A 133 -15.28 -10.03 -7.83
CA ASN A 133 -16.24 -9.55 -8.81
C ASN A 133 -16.44 -8.04 -8.62
N ARG A 134 -17.00 -7.39 -9.65
CA ARG A 134 -17.41 -5.98 -9.60
C ARG A 134 -18.25 -5.59 -8.36
N SER A 135 -19.06 -6.51 -7.84
CA SER A 135 -19.93 -6.26 -6.68
C SER A 135 -19.22 -6.34 -5.32
N ASN A 136 -18.05 -6.98 -5.21
CA ASN A 136 -17.37 -7.21 -3.92
C ASN A 136 -15.91 -6.76 -3.88
N ILE A 137 -15.34 -6.32 -5.00
CA ILE A 137 -13.94 -5.87 -5.11
C ILE A 137 -13.57 -4.81 -4.05
N SER A 138 -14.48 -3.88 -3.76
CA SER A 138 -14.26 -2.83 -2.76
C SER A 138 -14.21 -3.35 -1.32
N LEU A 139 -15.05 -4.33 -0.99
CA LEU A 139 -15.03 -4.96 0.32
C LEU A 139 -13.74 -5.77 0.49
N ASN A 140 -13.35 -6.54 -0.53
CA ASN A 140 -12.15 -7.38 -0.49
C ASN A 140 -10.89 -6.53 -0.29
N PHE A 141 -10.74 -5.43 -1.06
CA PHE A 141 -9.65 -4.48 -0.85
C PHE A 141 -9.73 -3.74 0.48
N GLY A 142 -10.92 -3.31 0.91
CA GLY A 142 -11.11 -2.65 2.20
C GLY A 142 -10.70 -3.54 3.37
N ILE A 143 -11.10 -4.82 3.36
CA ILE A 143 -10.70 -5.82 4.35
C ILE A 143 -9.20 -6.07 4.29
N PHE A 144 -8.65 -6.31 3.10
CA PHE A 144 -7.22 -6.55 2.92
C PHE A 144 -6.39 -5.39 3.48
N PHE A 145 -6.64 -4.15 3.05
CA PHE A 145 -5.90 -2.98 3.51
C PHE A 145 -6.17 -2.64 4.97
N SER A 146 -7.34 -3.00 5.51
CA SER A 146 -7.59 -2.86 6.95
C SER A 146 -6.69 -3.76 7.78
N ILE A 147 -6.53 -5.03 7.40
CA ILE A 147 -5.68 -5.97 8.12
C ILE A 147 -4.22 -5.64 7.85
N PHE A 148 -3.82 -5.61 6.57
CA PHE A 148 -2.45 -5.33 6.16
C PHE A 148 -1.93 -4.02 6.76
N GLY A 149 -2.74 -2.96 6.72
CA GLY A 149 -2.35 -1.61 7.16
C GLY A 149 -1.84 -1.49 8.59
N LEU A 150 -2.10 -2.48 9.45
CA LEU A 150 -1.62 -2.55 10.83
C LEU A 150 -0.15 -2.96 10.98
N TYR A 151 0.54 -3.38 9.91
CA TYR A 151 1.91 -3.90 10.00
C TYR A 151 2.90 -2.89 10.64
N LEU A 152 2.72 -1.60 10.38
CA LEU A 152 3.55 -0.54 10.99
C LEU A 152 3.21 -0.29 12.46
N GLY A 153 1.97 -0.58 12.87
CA GLY A 153 1.55 -0.51 14.27
C GLY A 153 2.22 -1.55 15.18
N PHE A 154 2.83 -2.60 14.62
CA PHE A 154 3.61 -3.57 15.38
C PHE A 154 4.98 -3.06 15.86
N TYR A 155 5.37 -1.83 15.51
CA TYR A 155 6.67 -1.26 15.86
C TYR A 155 6.89 -1.16 17.38
N SER A 156 5.89 -0.67 18.11
CA SER A 156 5.97 -0.54 19.58
C SER A 156 6.10 -1.90 20.27
N ILE A 157 5.48 -2.95 19.71
CA ILE A 157 5.62 -4.33 20.19
C ILE A 157 7.04 -4.84 19.92
N TYR A 158 7.58 -4.60 18.71
CA TYR A 158 8.94 -5.00 18.33
C TYR A 158 10.00 -4.41 19.27
N LEU A 159 9.91 -3.12 19.63
CA LEU A 159 10.86 -2.48 20.55
C LEU A 159 10.86 -3.12 21.95
N ASN A 160 9.76 -3.74 22.37
CA ASN A 160 9.63 -4.38 23.68
C ASN A 160 10.08 -5.85 23.68
N LEU A 161 10.59 -6.38 22.56
CA LEU A 161 11.12 -7.74 22.46
C LEU A 161 12.53 -7.81 23.06
N ASN A 162 12.59 -7.80 24.39
CA ASN A 162 13.83 -7.63 25.17
C ASN A 162 14.84 -8.78 25.11
N THR A 163 14.50 -9.93 24.48
CA THR A 163 15.45 -11.06 24.36
C THR A 163 15.50 -11.60 22.94
N ASN A 164 16.72 -11.88 22.46
CA ASN A 164 16.97 -12.43 21.12
C ASN A 164 16.23 -13.76 20.87
N LEU A 165 15.96 -14.55 21.91
CA LEU A 165 15.23 -15.81 21.79
C LEU A 165 13.73 -15.59 21.62
N LEU A 166 13.14 -14.63 22.35
CA LEU A 166 11.73 -14.27 22.21
C LEU A 166 11.47 -13.61 20.84
N TYR A 167 12.37 -12.74 20.38
CA TYR A 167 12.35 -12.17 19.02
C TYR A 167 12.34 -13.27 17.95
N LEU A 168 13.31 -14.19 18.02
CA LEU A 168 13.42 -15.32 17.09
C LEU A 168 12.14 -16.18 17.08
N THR A 169 11.65 -16.51 18.27
CA THR A 169 10.50 -17.41 18.44
C THR A 169 9.23 -16.80 17.83
N ILE A 170 8.95 -15.52 18.10
CA ILE A 170 7.76 -14.84 17.57
C ILE A 170 7.82 -14.74 16.04
N PHE A 171 8.97 -14.42 15.47
CA PHE A 171 9.10 -14.24 14.02
C PHE A 171 9.00 -15.57 13.27
N ILE A 172 9.53 -16.65 13.84
CA ILE A 172 9.31 -18.01 13.31
C ILE A 172 7.82 -18.38 13.34
N ILE A 173 7.11 -18.06 14.43
CA ILE A 173 5.65 -18.29 14.51
C ILE A 173 4.93 -17.49 13.43
N PHE A 174 5.29 -16.22 13.21
CA PHE A 174 4.66 -15.37 12.18
C PHE A 174 4.89 -15.93 10.77
N ILE A 175 6.12 -16.35 10.46
CA ILE A 175 6.45 -17.02 9.19
C ILE A 175 5.61 -18.29 9.01
N GLY A 176 5.62 -19.18 10.02
CA GLY A 176 4.92 -20.46 9.95
C GLY A 176 3.42 -20.29 9.74
N LEU A 177 2.81 -19.38 10.51
CA LEU A 177 1.40 -19.03 10.37
C LEU A 177 1.09 -18.44 8.99
N ALA A 178 1.92 -17.52 8.48
CA ALA A 178 1.71 -16.93 7.16
C ALA A 178 1.76 -17.97 6.03
N ILE A 179 2.73 -18.89 6.08
CA ILE A 179 2.82 -20.00 5.10
C ILE A 179 1.58 -20.89 5.17
N MET A 180 1.15 -21.28 6.37
CA MET A 180 -0.07 -22.06 6.54
C MET A 180 -1.30 -21.34 5.99
N ILE A 181 -1.45 -20.04 6.29
CA ILE A 181 -2.54 -19.20 5.80
C ILE A 181 -2.54 -19.14 4.27
N TYR A 182 -1.39 -18.92 3.63
CA TYR A 182 -1.31 -18.90 2.17
C TYR A 182 -1.63 -20.26 1.54
N LEU A 183 -1.25 -21.37 2.19
CA LEU A 183 -1.62 -22.71 1.74
C LEU A 183 -3.12 -22.97 1.85
N MET A 184 -3.82 -22.33 2.80
CA MET A 184 -5.28 -22.44 2.99
C MET A 184 -6.11 -21.61 1.99
N LEU A 185 -5.49 -20.73 1.19
CA LEU A 185 -6.22 -19.94 0.18
C LEU A 185 -6.79 -20.85 -0.93
N ASP A 186 -8.08 -20.71 -1.24
CA ASP A 186 -8.71 -21.37 -2.39
C ASP A 186 -8.29 -20.67 -3.70
N GLY A 187 -7.64 -21.40 -4.62
CA GLY A 187 -6.99 -20.83 -5.82
C GLY A 187 -7.27 -21.54 -7.14
N ASN A 188 -8.18 -22.52 -7.19
CA ASN A 188 -8.34 -23.40 -8.36
C ASN A 188 -8.92 -22.71 -9.61
N ASN A 189 -9.58 -21.56 -9.50
CA ASN A 189 -10.14 -20.84 -10.65
C ASN A 189 -9.16 -19.82 -11.27
N ASN A 190 -8.01 -19.58 -10.65
CA ASN A 190 -7.12 -18.49 -11.05
C ASN A 190 -6.16 -18.89 -12.19
N GLN A 191 -5.93 -20.19 -12.37
CA GLN A 191 -5.02 -20.70 -13.41
C GLN A 191 -5.56 -20.44 -14.83
N GLU A 192 -6.86 -20.59 -15.08
CA GLU A 192 -7.46 -20.35 -16.40
C GLU A 192 -7.34 -18.89 -16.84
N ILE A 193 -7.54 -17.92 -15.94
CA ILE A 193 -7.44 -16.48 -16.26
C ILE A 193 -5.98 -16.07 -16.52
N GLN A 194 -5.03 -16.72 -15.83
CA GLN A 194 -3.60 -16.51 -16.07
C GLN A 194 -3.12 -17.10 -17.38
N GLU A 195 -3.57 -18.32 -17.73
CA GLU A 195 -3.27 -18.93 -19.03
C GLU A 195 -3.75 -18.02 -20.17
N ILE A 196 -4.93 -17.40 -20.03
CA ILE A 196 -5.45 -16.40 -20.97
C ILE A 196 -4.56 -15.15 -21.02
N GLU A 197 -4.02 -14.66 -19.90
CA GLU A 197 -3.10 -13.51 -19.90
C GLU A 197 -1.73 -13.87 -20.53
N ILE A 198 -1.23 -15.09 -20.32
CA ILE A 198 0.06 -15.55 -20.87
C ILE A 198 -0.06 -15.81 -22.38
N GLU A 199 -1.11 -16.49 -22.82
CA GLU A 199 -1.38 -16.81 -24.23
C GLU A 199 -1.59 -15.54 -25.05
N ASN A 200 -2.37 -14.57 -24.54
CA ASN A 200 -2.66 -13.33 -25.29
C ASN A 200 -1.46 -12.39 -25.40
N ASN A 201 -0.45 -12.54 -24.54
CA ASN A 201 0.64 -11.57 -24.43
C ASN A 201 2.01 -12.11 -24.90
N ASN A 202 2.06 -13.31 -25.50
CA ASN A 202 3.29 -13.96 -25.97
C ASN A 202 4.44 -13.94 -24.94
N GLY A 203 4.11 -14.03 -23.65
CA GLY A 203 5.10 -13.95 -22.56
C GLY A 203 5.72 -12.58 -22.28
N SER A 204 5.25 -11.50 -22.93
CA SER A 204 5.82 -10.15 -22.78
C SER A 204 5.12 -9.29 -21.71
N GLY A 205 5.07 -9.77 -20.45
CA GLY A 205 4.42 -9.07 -19.33
C GLY A 205 4.94 -7.63 -19.05
N ILE A 206 6.12 -7.29 -19.55
CA ILE A 206 6.68 -5.92 -19.51
C ILE A 206 5.95 -5.00 -20.49
N LEU A 207 5.76 -5.45 -21.73
CA LEU A 207 5.14 -4.64 -22.79
C LEU A 207 3.67 -4.36 -22.46
N THR A 208 3.00 -5.33 -21.83
CA THR A 208 1.60 -5.21 -21.43
C THR A 208 1.41 -4.17 -20.33
N SER A 209 2.28 -4.15 -19.33
CA SER A 209 2.28 -3.15 -18.26
C SER A 209 2.47 -1.74 -18.82
N ILE A 210 3.44 -1.55 -19.74
CA ILE A 210 3.68 -0.27 -20.41
C ILE A 210 2.47 0.14 -21.26
N ASN A 211 1.87 -0.81 -22.00
CA ASN A 211 0.69 -0.55 -22.83
C ASN A 211 -0.54 -0.15 -21.99
N ILE A 212 -0.69 -0.69 -20.77
CA ILE A 212 -1.77 -0.30 -19.85
C ILE A 212 -1.60 1.15 -19.41
N ILE A 213 -0.37 1.56 -19.04
CA ILE A 213 -0.06 2.95 -18.68
C ILE A 213 -0.41 3.90 -19.84
N GLY A 214 -0.14 3.48 -21.08
CA GLY A 214 -0.47 4.25 -22.28
C GLY A 214 -1.96 4.29 -22.65
N SER A 215 -2.83 3.61 -21.92
CA SER A 215 -4.26 3.56 -22.24
C SER A 215 -4.99 4.82 -21.77
N PRO A 216 -5.94 5.36 -22.57
CA PRO A 216 -6.69 6.57 -22.21
C PRO A 216 -7.40 6.50 -20.85
N ARG A 217 -7.88 5.31 -20.49
CA ARG A 217 -8.57 5.06 -19.22
C ARG A 217 -7.62 5.07 -18.03
N PHE A 218 -6.34 4.76 -18.23
CA PHE A 218 -5.35 4.74 -17.17
C PHE A 218 -4.77 6.14 -16.89
N TYR A 219 -4.68 7.01 -17.90
CA TYR A 219 -4.13 8.37 -17.77
C TYR A 219 -4.78 9.18 -16.65
N TYR A 220 -6.10 9.04 -16.45
CA TYR A 220 -6.80 9.80 -15.42
C TYR A 220 -6.46 9.38 -13.98
N VAL A 221 -5.85 8.22 -13.79
CA VAL A 221 -5.47 7.69 -12.47
C VAL A 221 -4.00 7.98 -12.14
N ILE A 222 -3.18 8.32 -13.13
CA ILE A 222 -1.74 8.60 -12.96
C ILE A 222 -1.48 9.70 -11.92
N PRO A 223 -2.18 10.86 -11.92
CA PRO A 223 -1.93 11.89 -10.91
C PRO A 223 -2.23 11.42 -9.49
N SER A 224 -3.26 10.60 -9.29
CA SER A 224 -3.61 10.03 -7.99
C SER A 224 -2.55 9.02 -7.51
N LEU A 225 -2.05 8.18 -8.42
CA LEU A 225 -0.95 7.25 -8.13
C LEU A 225 0.35 7.97 -7.80
N PHE A 226 0.67 9.02 -8.56
CA PHE A 226 1.84 9.85 -8.33
C PHE A 226 1.74 10.60 -6.99
N TYR A 227 0.56 11.14 -6.67
CA TYR A 227 0.25 11.73 -5.37
C TYR A 227 0.49 10.74 -4.23
N LEU A 228 -0.06 9.51 -4.30
CA LEU A 228 0.15 8.48 -3.27
C LEU A 228 1.63 8.14 -3.07
N GLY A 229 2.39 8.07 -4.17
CA GLY A 229 3.84 7.88 -4.11
C GLY A 229 4.56 9.03 -3.41
N PHE A 230 4.24 10.25 -3.82
CA PHE A 230 4.81 11.47 -3.28
C PHE A 230 4.45 11.66 -1.80
N SER A 231 3.17 11.48 -1.44
CA SER A 231 2.64 11.65 -0.09
C SER A 231 3.29 10.68 0.89
N ASN A 232 3.43 9.40 0.53
CA ASN A 232 4.08 8.40 1.38
C ASN A 232 5.52 8.80 1.74
N PHE A 233 6.31 9.27 0.77
CA PHE A 233 7.67 9.72 1.03
C PHE A 233 7.70 11.04 1.82
N PHE A 234 6.87 12.01 1.41
CA PHE A 234 6.80 13.32 2.05
C PHE A 234 6.34 13.21 3.51
N LEU A 235 5.32 12.41 3.79
CA LEU A 235 4.81 12.15 5.14
C LEU A 235 5.89 11.50 6.02
N LYS A 236 6.61 10.48 5.51
CA LYS A 236 7.74 9.87 6.23
C LYS A 236 8.72 10.94 6.71
N LEU A 237 9.14 11.83 5.80
CA LEU A 237 10.10 12.88 6.10
C LEU A 237 9.55 13.93 7.09
N VAL A 238 8.29 14.33 6.92
CA VAL A 238 7.60 15.23 7.87
C VAL A 238 7.60 14.64 9.27
N LEU A 239 7.25 13.35 9.40
CA LEU A 239 7.19 12.66 10.68
C LEU A 239 8.57 12.53 11.34
N GLU A 240 9.62 12.22 10.56
CA GLU A 240 11.00 12.18 11.04
C GLU A 240 11.45 13.56 11.54
N LEU A 241 11.18 14.63 10.79
CA LEU A 241 11.52 16.00 11.19
C LEU A 241 10.80 16.45 12.46
N ILE A 242 9.51 16.14 12.60
CA ILE A 242 8.73 16.43 13.80
C ILE A 242 9.34 15.68 14.99
N SER A 243 9.66 14.39 14.81
CA SER A 243 10.23 13.56 15.87
C SER A 243 11.61 14.02 16.32
N LEU A 244 12.49 14.45 15.40
CA LEU A 244 13.84 14.90 15.74
C LEU A 244 13.85 16.20 16.56
N LYS A 245 12.83 17.04 16.36
CA LYS A 245 12.70 18.34 17.04
C LYS A 245 11.85 18.27 18.31
N ALA A 246 11.08 17.21 18.48
CA ALA A 246 10.25 17.02 19.66
C ALA A 246 11.11 16.79 20.91
N THR A 247 10.93 17.62 21.94
CA THR A 247 11.58 17.46 23.25
C THR A 247 10.77 16.56 24.19
N THR A 248 9.52 16.24 23.83
CA THR A 248 8.62 15.41 24.63
C THR A 248 8.64 13.95 24.15
N PRO A 249 8.82 12.98 25.06
CA PRO A 249 8.88 11.55 24.69
C PRO A 249 7.56 11.02 24.12
N SER A 250 6.45 11.75 24.29
CA SER A 250 5.14 11.39 23.74
C SER A 250 5.02 11.64 22.23
N ILE A 251 5.81 12.55 21.66
CA ILE A 251 5.88 12.78 20.20
C ILE A 251 7.17 12.14 19.68
N ASN A 252 7.12 10.85 19.41
CA ASN A 252 8.17 10.14 18.70
C ASN A 252 7.61 9.63 17.36
N TYR A 253 8.44 9.59 16.34
CA TYR A 253 8.17 9.05 15.00
C TYR A 253 7.34 7.76 15.04
N TYR A 254 7.68 6.87 15.96
CA TYR A 254 7.00 5.57 16.12
C TYR A 254 5.54 5.69 16.55
N ASN A 255 5.23 6.55 17.53
CA ASN A 255 3.85 6.78 17.96
C ASN A 255 3.01 7.39 16.82
N LEU A 256 3.62 8.27 16.03
CA LEU A 256 2.96 8.92 14.91
C LEU A 256 2.65 7.94 13.77
N ILE A 257 3.57 7.02 13.47
CA ILE A 257 3.36 5.95 12.50
C ILE A 257 2.29 4.96 12.99
N GLU A 258 2.28 4.60 14.27
CA GLU A 258 1.27 3.70 14.83
C GLU A 258 -0.14 4.29 14.64
N ILE A 259 -0.31 5.59 14.93
CA ILE A 259 -1.58 6.28 14.73
C ILE A 259 -1.96 6.35 13.25
N TYR A 260 -1.00 6.62 12.36
CA TYR A 260 -1.23 6.56 10.91
C TYR A 260 -1.73 5.17 10.48
N SER A 261 -1.06 4.12 10.94
CA SER A 261 -1.34 2.72 10.62
C SER A 261 -2.73 2.28 11.08
N ILE A 262 -3.10 2.59 12.32
CA ILE A 262 -4.43 2.30 12.87
C ILE A 262 -5.51 3.09 12.11
N SER A 263 -5.27 4.37 11.83
CA SER A 263 -6.23 5.23 11.13
C SER A 263 -6.45 4.77 9.69
N PHE A 264 -5.37 4.40 8.99
CA PHE A 264 -5.42 3.86 7.64
C PHE A 264 -6.19 2.54 7.62
N SER A 265 -5.93 1.67 8.60
CA SER A 265 -6.60 0.37 8.75
C SER A 265 -8.11 0.54 8.92
N LEU A 266 -8.55 1.33 9.90
CA LEU A 266 -9.95 1.56 10.19
C LEU A 266 -10.68 2.19 9.00
N MET A 267 -10.08 3.21 8.39
CA MET A 267 -10.72 3.89 7.26
C MET A 267 -10.79 3.02 6.02
N SER A 268 -9.80 2.14 5.82
CA SER A 268 -9.83 1.18 4.72
C SER A 268 -11.07 0.27 4.79
N PHE A 269 -11.38 -0.24 5.97
CA PHE A 269 -12.56 -1.06 6.19
C PHE A 269 -13.86 -0.27 6.00
N ILE A 270 -13.95 0.93 6.60
CA ILE A 270 -15.14 1.79 6.51
C ILE A 270 -15.43 2.14 5.05
N TRP A 271 -14.41 2.57 4.31
CA TRP A 271 -14.56 2.97 2.92
C TRP A 271 -14.94 1.80 2.00
N GLY A 272 -14.31 0.63 2.19
CA GLY A 272 -14.68 -0.58 1.45
C GLY A 272 -16.14 -0.99 1.68
N CYS A 273 -16.63 -0.88 2.92
CA CYS A 273 -18.02 -1.11 3.28
C CYS A 273 -18.98 -0.06 2.68
N MET A 274 -18.60 1.22 2.64
CA MET A 274 -19.41 2.28 2.04
C MET A 274 -19.65 2.03 0.54
N ILE A 275 -18.57 1.76 -0.22
CA ILE A 275 -18.67 1.41 -1.64
C ILE A 275 -19.58 0.19 -1.82
N LEU A 276 -19.42 -0.87 -1.01
CA LEU A 276 -20.25 -2.07 -1.10
C LEU A 276 -21.74 -1.76 -0.88
N TYR A 277 -22.08 -0.96 0.13
CA TYR A 277 -23.46 -0.56 0.42
C TYR A 277 -24.08 0.18 -0.76
N LYS A 278 -23.31 1.06 -1.41
CA LYS A 278 -23.74 1.74 -2.63
C LYS A 278 -23.87 0.79 -3.83
N ASN A 279 -22.95 -0.15 -4.01
CA ASN A 279 -23.02 -1.13 -5.11
C ASN A 279 -24.23 -2.06 -5.00
N LYS A 280 -24.77 -2.26 -3.77
CA LYS A 280 -26.04 -2.99 -3.56
C LYS A 280 -27.27 -2.16 -3.94
N THR A 281 -27.17 -0.83 -3.91
CA THR A 281 -28.28 0.10 -4.19
C THR A 281 -28.21 0.71 -5.59
N SER A 282 -27.06 0.62 -6.26
CA SER A 282 -26.81 1.10 -7.62
C SER A 282 -25.87 0.15 -8.36
N SER A 283 -26.06 -0.08 -9.66
CA SER A 283 -25.24 -1.00 -10.47
C SER A 283 -23.81 -0.51 -10.75
N ILE A 284 -23.35 0.52 -10.04
CA ILE A 284 -22.07 1.19 -10.25
C ILE A 284 -21.07 0.61 -9.25
N VAL A 285 -19.83 0.34 -9.68
CA VAL A 285 -18.78 -0.31 -8.86
C VAL A 285 -18.05 0.66 -7.92
N ASN A 286 -18.17 1.95 -8.19
CA ASN A 286 -17.43 3.03 -7.52
C ASN A 286 -18.35 3.95 -6.72
N GLU A 287 -17.78 4.58 -5.69
CA GLU A 287 -18.45 5.70 -5.00
C GLU A 287 -18.67 6.89 -5.94
N LYS A 288 -19.67 7.73 -5.61
CA LYS A 288 -20.00 8.86 -6.50
C LYS A 288 -18.74 9.73 -6.65
N PRO A 289 -18.31 10.07 -7.87
CA PRO A 289 -17.08 10.83 -8.11
C PRO A 289 -16.98 12.08 -7.22
N ILE A 290 -18.11 12.77 -7.05
CA ILE A 290 -18.25 13.97 -6.21
C ILE A 290 -17.93 13.67 -4.74
N VAL A 291 -18.40 12.55 -4.19
CA VAL A 291 -18.22 12.20 -2.77
C VAL A 291 -16.75 11.88 -2.50
N VAL A 292 -16.14 11.06 -3.34
CA VAL A 292 -14.72 10.69 -3.21
C VAL A 292 -13.85 11.96 -3.29
N VAL A 293 -14.09 12.78 -4.30
CA VAL A 293 -13.27 13.97 -4.57
C VAL A 293 -13.47 15.07 -3.53
N SER A 294 -14.69 15.23 -3.01
CA SER A 294 -14.97 16.19 -1.95
C SER A 294 -14.31 15.78 -0.64
N ILE A 295 -14.37 14.50 -0.26
CA ILE A 295 -13.75 14.00 0.97
C ILE A 295 -12.22 14.07 0.84
N VAL A 296 -11.65 13.52 -0.22
CA VAL A 296 -10.20 13.50 -0.45
C VAL A 296 -9.64 14.92 -0.58
N GLY A 297 -10.29 15.77 -1.37
CA GLY A 297 -9.82 17.13 -1.63
C GLY A 297 -9.91 18.02 -0.40
N PHE A 298 -11.07 18.06 0.27
CA PHE A 298 -11.26 18.91 1.44
C PHE A 298 -10.40 18.46 2.62
N ILE A 299 -10.41 17.15 2.93
CA ILE A 299 -9.64 16.60 4.06
C ILE A 299 -8.14 16.71 3.80
N GLY A 300 -7.67 16.40 2.60
CA GLY A 300 -6.25 16.47 2.28
C GLY A 300 -5.70 17.90 2.27
N ILE A 301 -6.47 18.89 1.82
CA ILE A 301 -6.09 20.31 1.93
C ILE A 301 -5.98 20.72 3.40
N ILE A 302 -6.96 20.35 4.23
CA ILE A 302 -6.91 20.66 5.66
C ILE A 302 -5.71 20.00 6.33
N ALA A 303 -5.45 18.72 6.05
CA ALA A 303 -4.29 17.99 6.58
C ALA A 303 -2.98 18.70 6.22
N SER A 304 -2.85 19.10 4.95
CA SER A 304 -1.68 19.81 4.43
C SER A 304 -1.50 21.18 5.07
N LEU A 305 -2.59 21.94 5.26
CA LEU A 305 -2.56 23.25 5.92
C LEU A 305 -2.17 23.14 7.39
N ILE A 306 -2.73 22.18 8.14
CA ILE A 306 -2.37 21.95 9.53
C ILE A 306 -0.87 21.62 9.63
N CYS A 307 -0.39 20.74 8.76
CA CYS A 307 1.02 20.34 8.72
C CYS A 307 1.96 21.51 8.38
N LEU A 308 1.57 22.36 7.43
CA LEU A 308 2.30 23.59 7.10
C LEU A 308 2.34 24.55 8.30
N VAL A 309 1.22 24.79 8.98
CA VAL A 309 1.16 25.65 10.17
C VAL A 309 2.04 25.12 11.30
N ILE A 310 2.04 23.81 11.54
CA ILE A 310 2.94 23.15 12.50
C ILE A 310 4.40 23.39 12.10
N SER A 311 4.72 23.26 10.82
CA SER A 311 6.07 23.44 10.33
C SER A 311 6.62 24.86 10.42
N TYR A 312 5.75 25.88 10.38
CA TYR A 312 6.14 27.27 10.56
C TYR A 312 6.24 27.68 12.04
N ASN A 313 5.43 27.07 12.91
CA ASN A 313 5.34 27.40 14.33
C ASN A 313 5.90 26.28 15.23
N GLN A 314 6.98 25.64 14.79
CA GLN A 314 7.53 24.43 15.41
C GLN A 314 7.70 24.59 16.93
N ASP A 315 8.31 25.69 17.39
CA ASP A 315 8.60 25.93 18.81
C ASP A 315 7.34 25.98 19.70
N LYS A 316 6.20 26.41 19.14
CA LYS A 316 4.92 26.55 19.86
C LYS A 316 4.17 25.23 19.97
N TYR A 317 4.28 24.37 18.96
CA TYR A 317 3.61 23.06 18.94
C TYR A 317 4.45 21.96 19.57
N ILE A 318 5.78 22.07 19.54
CA ILE A 318 6.70 21.12 20.20
C ILE A 318 6.61 21.20 21.73
N ASN A 319 6.40 22.40 22.27
CA ASN A 319 6.26 22.64 23.72
C ASN A 319 4.80 22.81 24.17
N GLY A 320 3.84 22.65 23.24
CA GLY A 320 2.43 22.99 23.44
C GLY A 320 1.48 21.80 23.27
N ASN A 321 0.26 22.06 22.82
CA ASN A 321 -0.75 21.02 22.65
C ASN A 321 -0.54 20.23 21.34
N ASN A 322 -0.27 18.92 21.45
CA ASN A 322 0.14 18.04 20.35
C ASN A 322 -1.02 17.51 19.48
N TRP A 323 -2.26 17.87 19.81
CA TRP A 323 -3.46 17.32 19.16
C TRP A 323 -3.55 17.66 17.67
N SER A 324 -2.99 18.80 17.24
CA SER A 324 -2.95 19.19 15.82
C SER A 324 -2.08 18.25 14.98
N ILE A 325 -0.97 17.76 15.53
CA ILE A 325 -0.08 16.81 14.84
C ILE A 325 -0.84 15.50 14.62
N TYR A 326 -1.42 14.93 15.67
CA TYR A 326 -2.21 13.70 15.57
C TYR A 326 -3.40 13.83 14.62
N LEU A 327 -4.12 14.96 14.68
CA LEU A 327 -5.20 15.23 13.74
C LEU A 327 -4.70 15.22 12.29
N SER A 328 -3.59 15.90 11.99
CA SER A 328 -3.06 15.93 10.61
C SER A 328 -2.72 14.53 10.08
N ILE A 329 -2.14 13.68 10.93
CA ILE A 329 -1.75 12.31 10.57
C ILE A 329 -2.98 11.45 10.29
N ILE A 330 -4.01 11.56 11.14
CA ILE A 330 -5.28 10.88 10.94
C ILE A 330 -5.86 11.30 9.59
N LEU A 331 -5.93 12.61 9.30
CA LEU A 331 -6.48 13.11 8.03
C LEU A 331 -5.67 12.64 6.80
N PHE A 332 -4.34 12.56 6.88
CA PHE A 332 -3.52 11.97 5.81
C PHE A 332 -3.83 10.48 5.60
N ALA A 333 -3.93 9.71 6.68
CA ALA A 333 -4.30 8.29 6.61
C ALA A 333 -5.69 8.07 6.00
N LEU A 334 -6.65 8.96 6.28
CA LEU A 334 -7.97 8.93 5.65
C LEU A 334 -7.87 9.14 4.13
N VAL A 335 -7.13 10.16 3.70
CA VAL A 335 -6.96 10.48 2.28
C VAL A 335 -6.26 9.35 1.53
N ASP A 336 -5.15 8.85 2.07
CA ASP A 336 -4.35 7.82 1.42
C ASP A 336 -5.11 6.49 1.36
N SER A 337 -5.86 6.11 2.39
CA SER A 337 -6.69 4.89 2.39
C SER A 337 -7.83 4.96 1.35
N ILE A 338 -8.56 6.08 1.31
CA ILE A 338 -9.64 6.28 0.34
C ILE A 338 -9.11 6.19 -1.10
N LEU A 339 -8.05 6.96 -1.41
CA LEU A 339 -7.44 6.97 -2.74
C LEU A 339 -6.92 5.59 -3.13
N THR A 340 -6.23 4.91 -2.21
CA THR A 340 -5.70 3.57 -2.45
C THR A 340 -6.81 2.60 -2.85
N ILE A 341 -7.86 2.47 -2.02
CA ILE A 341 -8.96 1.54 -2.29
C ILE A 341 -9.66 1.92 -3.60
N GLN A 342 -9.96 3.20 -3.82
CA GLN A 342 -10.67 3.65 -5.00
C GLN A 342 -9.91 3.32 -6.29
N ILE A 343 -8.60 3.50 -6.30
CA ILE A 343 -7.74 3.22 -7.46
C ILE A 343 -7.69 1.72 -7.73
N TYR A 344 -7.43 0.89 -6.71
CA TYR A 344 -7.36 -0.56 -6.89
C TYR A 344 -8.70 -1.15 -7.34
N CYS A 345 -9.83 -0.68 -6.80
CA CYS A 345 -11.17 -1.11 -7.24
C CYS A 345 -11.47 -0.69 -8.67
N SER A 346 -11.16 0.56 -9.01
CA SER A 346 -11.45 1.11 -10.34
C SER A 346 -10.60 0.44 -11.42
N LEU A 347 -9.29 0.30 -11.20
CA LEU A 347 -8.41 -0.35 -12.17
C LEU A 347 -8.67 -1.86 -12.25
N GLY A 348 -8.92 -2.53 -11.12
CA GLY A 348 -9.24 -3.96 -11.08
C GLY A 348 -10.53 -4.30 -11.83
N SER A 349 -11.55 -3.43 -11.79
CA SER A 349 -12.80 -3.64 -12.53
C SER A 349 -12.73 -3.27 -14.02
N LEU A 350 -11.82 -2.37 -14.42
CA LEU A 350 -11.65 -1.97 -15.81
C LEU A 350 -10.82 -2.97 -16.63
N PHE A 351 -9.93 -3.71 -15.97
CA PHE A 351 -8.94 -4.56 -16.61
C PHE A 351 -8.89 -5.96 -15.97
N GLU A 352 -10.05 -6.59 -15.77
CA GLU A 352 -10.21 -7.87 -15.04
C GLU A 352 -9.23 -8.97 -15.51
N ASN A 353 -8.90 -9.03 -16.82
CA ASN A 353 -7.99 -10.04 -17.40
C ASN A 353 -6.51 -9.61 -17.46
N LYS A 354 -6.11 -8.53 -16.78
CA LYS A 354 -4.74 -8.00 -16.78
C LYS A 354 -4.24 -7.68 -15.38
N ALA A 355 -4.66 -8.46 -14.39
CA ALA A 355 -4.45 -8.19 -12.96
C ALA A 355 -2.97 -7.92 -12.63
N LEU A 356 -2.06 -8.77 -13.11
CA LEU A 356 -0.62 -8.65 -12.83
C LEU A 356 -0.03 -7.36 -13.42
N SER A 357 -0.37 -7.09 -14.68
CA SER A 357 0.12 -5.94 -15.42
C SER A 357 -0.36 -4.60 -14.81
N ILE A 358 -1.59 -4.56 -14.28
CA ILE A 358 -2.13 -3.38 -13.57
C ILE A 358 -1.35 -3.12 -12.28
N VAL A 359 -1.11 -4.17 -11.47
CA VAL A 359 -0.46 -4.00 -10.18
C VAL A 359 0.96 -3.47 -10.37
N ALA A 360 1.71 -4.01 -11.33
CA ALA A 360 3.02 -3.46 -11.70
C ALA A 360 2.92 -1.99 -12.15
N SER A 361 1.94 -1.65 -12.99
CA SER A 361 1.74 -0.28 -13.47
C SER A 361 1.45 0.71 -12.34
N ILE A 362 0.60 0.33 -11.38
CA ILE A 362 0.30 1.09 -10.16
C ILE A 362 1.59 1.36 -9.39
N ARG A 363 2.39 0.32 -9.14
CA ARG A 363 3.61 0.40 -8.33
C ARG A 363 4.69 1.23 -8.99
N ILE A 364 4.90 1.08 -10.30
CA ILE A 364 5.86 1.88 -11.06
C ILE A 364 5.60 3.38 -10.86
N ILE A 365 4.35 3.83 -11.02
CA ILE A 365 4.00 5.25 -10.91
C ILE A 365 4.12 5.74 -9.46
N GLN A 366 3.69 4.93 -8.48
CA GLN A 366 3.88 5.26 -7.07
C GLN A 366 5.37 5.44 -6.74
N TYR A 367 6.23 4.54 -7.22
CA TYR A 367 7.66 4.64 -6.94
C TYR A 367 8.36 5.79 -7.67
N ILE A 368 7.93 6.13 -8.88
CA ILE A 368 8.36 7.35 -9.56
C ILE A 368 7.95 8.58 -8.74
N GLY A 369 6.72 8.60 -8.20
CA GLY A 369 6.24 9.67 -7.32
C GLY A 369 7.06 9.80 -6.02
N SER A 370 7.38 8.68 -5.37
CA SER A 370 8.24 8.67 -4.18
C SER A 370 9.67 9.12 -4.47
N LEU A 371 10.24 8.68 -5.59
CA LEU A 371 11.55 9.11 -6.06
C LEU A 371 11.55 10.63 -6.35
N PHE A 372 10.50 11.14 -6.99
CA PHE A 372 10.36 12.57 -7.24
C PHE A 372 10.28 13.38 -5.94
N GLY A 373 9.49 12.91 -4.96
CA GLY A 373 9.46 13.49 -3.62
C GLY A 373 10.84 13.53 -2.96
N TYR A 374 11.61 12.44 -3.08
CA TYR A 374 12.99 12.38 -2.60
C TYR A 374 13.89 13.40 -3.28
N THR A 375 13.87 13.49 -4.61
CA THR A 375 14.72 14.41 -5.37
C THR A 375 14.46 15.87 -5.03
N LEU A 376 13.19 16.27 -4.89
CA LEU A 376 12.81 17.63 -4.55
C LEU A 376 13.32 18.05 -3.18
N ILE A 377 13.20 17.17 -2.19
CA ILE A 377 13.58 17.51 -0.81
C ILE A 377 15.11 17.55 -0.65
N THR A 378 15.82 16.63 -1.30
CA THR A 378 17.28 16.53 -1.18
C THR A 378 18.06 17.59 -1.95
N TRP A 379 17.57 18.02 -3.12
CA TRP A 379 18.34 18.91 -4.00
C TRP A 379 17.91 20.37 -3.98
N ILE A 380 16.68 20.67 -3.54
CA ILE A 380 16.19 22.04 -3.45
C ILE A 380 16.25 22.45 -1.97
N SER A 381 17.29 23.18 -1.56
CA SER A 381 17.55 23.52 -0.15
C SER A 381 16.48 24.43 0.51
N SER A 382 15.54 24.98 -0.27
CA SER A 382 14.39 25.78 0.18
C SER A 382 13.05 25.00 0.23
N SER A 383 13.10 23.67 0.08
CA SER A 383 12.02 22.85 -0.48
C SER A 383 10.88 22.43 0.42
N PHE A 384 10.92 22.58 1.74
CA PHE A 384 9.85 22.00 2.57
C PHE A 384 8.48 22.63 2.25
N ILE A 385 8.47 23.95 2.08
CA ILE A 385 7.28 24.72 1.68
C ILE A 385 6.88 24.42 0.22
N VAL A 386 7.86 24.30 -0.68
CA VAL A 386 7.63 23.95 -2.10
C VAL A 386 7.03 22.55 -2.22
N GLY A 387 7.50 21.60 -1.41
CA GLY A 387 6.98 20.24 -1.31
C GLY A 387 5.53 20.22 -0.85
N PHE A 388 5.12 21.07 0.09
CA PHE A 388 3.71 21.23 0.46
C PHE A 388 2.86 21.78 -0.68
N TYR A 389 3.32 22.84 -1.36
CA TYR A 389 2.58 23.39 -2.50
C TYR A 389 2.41 22.35 -3.60
N LEU A 390 3.44 21.54 -3.87
CA LEU A 390 3.37 20.44 -4.82
C LEU A 390 2.44 19.33 -4.34
N LEU A 391 2.48 18.96 -3.06
CA LEU A 391 1.57 17.97 -2.48
C LEU A 391 0.11 18.38 -2.65
N VAL A 392 -0.24 19.63 -2.32
CA VAL A 392 -1.60 20.17 -2.49
C VAL A 392 -1.98 20.27 -3.97
N SER A 393 -1.04 20.70 -4.83
CA SER A 393 -1.30 20.81 -6.27
C SER A 393 -1.54 19.44 -6.91
N LEU A 394 -0.76 18.43 -6.51
CA LEU A 394 -0.93 17.04 -6.93
C LEU A 394 -2.24 16.45 -6.40
N LEU A 395 -2.63 16.76 -5.16
CA LEU A 395 -3.92 16.35 -4.59
C LEU A 395 -5.08 16.93 -5.39
N LEU A 396 -5.05 18.24 -5.70
CA LEU A 396 -6.08 18.89 -6.51
C LEU A 396 -6.16 18.29 -7.92
N LEU A 397 -5.00 18.03 -8.54
CA LEU A 397 -4.93 17.37 -9.84
C LEU A 397 -5.51 15.95 -9.76
N ALA A 398 -5.12 15.17 -8.75
CA ALA A 398 -5.63 13.82 -8.49
C ALA A 398 -7.15 13.82 -8.28
N CYS A 399 -7.68 14.77 -7.52
CA CYS A 399 -9.11 14.99 -7.32
C CYS A 399 -9.83 15.25 -8.66
N PHE A 400 -9.29 16.16 -9.47
CA PHE A 400 -9.88 16.50 -10.77
C PHE A 400 -9.85 15.31 -11.74
N THR A 401 -8.71 14.64 -11.88
CA THR A 401 -8.59 13.54 -12.84
C THR A 401 -9.37 12.31 -12.39
N LEU A 402 -9.40 12.02 -11.09
CA LEU A 402 -10.21 10.93 -10.54
C LEU A 402 -11.71 11.22 -10.68
N TYR A 403 -12.15 12.48 -10.53
CA TYR A 403 -13.52 12.87 -10.88
C TYR A 403 -13.85 12.51 -12.32
N THR A 404 -13.02 12.94 -13.27
CA THR A 404 -13.24 12.68 -14.70
C THR A 404 -13.21 11.19 -15.03
N HIS A 405 -12.31 10.44 -14.38
CA HIS A 405 -12.21 8.98 -14.54
C HIS A 405 -13.49 8.27 -14.10
N LEU A 406 -13.97 8.58 -12.90
CA LEU A 406 -15.14 7.91 -12.35
C LEU A 406 -16.40 8.31 -13.12
N TYR A 407 -16.54 9.59 -13.50
CA TYR A 407 -17.68 10.06 -14.29
C TYR A 407 -17.75 9.43 -15.68
N ASN A 408 -16.61 9.32 -16.38
CA ASN A 408 -16.55 8.73 -17.72
C ASN A 408 -16.75 7.21 -17.75
N ASN A 409 -16.63 6.54 -16.60
CA ASN A 409 -16.88 5.10 -16.48
C ASN A 409 -18.27 4.78 -15.91
N GLU A 410 -19.03 5.79 -15.42
CA GLU A 410 -20.43 5.65 -15.02
C GLU A 410 -21.40 5.76 -16.22
N ASN A 411 -20.94 6.37 -17.33
CA ASN A 411 -21.66 6.49 -18.61
C ASN A 411 -21.10 5.52 -19.65
#